data_AF-A0A2V6RFD5-F1
#
_entry.id   AF-A0A2V6RFD5-F1
#
_cell.length_a   1.000
_cell.length_b   1.000
_cell.length_c   1.000
_cell.angle_alpha   90.00
_cell.angle_beta   90.00
_cell.angle_gamma   90.00
#
_symmetry.space_group_name_H-M   'P 1'
#
loop_
_entity.id
_entity.type
_entity.pdbx_description
1 polymer ?
#
loop_
_entity_poly.entity_id
_entity_poly.type
_entity_poly.pdbx_seq_one_letter_code
_entity_poly.pdbx_strand_id
1 'polypeptide(L)'
;MSLLSPLALALFALALPLVLLYFLKVRRREQRVASLLLWDPSLRDREASAFFQRLQRDPLLILQLLALLALSVALARPAVTLMGDGARKVVVVLDTSASMKATDVSPSRFDVARGQALG
;
A
#
# COMPACT_ATOMS: atom_id res chain seq x y z
N MET A 1 12.09 -6.61 -2.01
CA MET A 1 10.82 -5.86 -1.96
C MET A 1 10.60 -5.25 -3.33
N SER A 2 9.60 -5.72 -4.07
CA SER A 2 9.21 -5.12 -5.35
C SER A 2 7.82 -4.50 -5.22
N LEU A 3 7.60 -3.39 -5.92
CA LEU A 3 6.27 -2.80 -6.06
C LEU A 3 5.72 -3.26 -7.40
N LEU A 4 4.57 -3.94 -7.39
CA LEU A 4 3.94 -4.41 -8.62
C LEU A 4 3.30 -3.25 -9.42
N SER A 5 2.97 -2.16 -8.73
CA SER A 5 2.30 -0.98 -9.30
C SER A 5 2.85 0.30 -8.66
N PRO A 6 4.10 0.69 -8.96
CA PRO A 6 4.76 1.83 -8.31
C PRO A 6 4.03 3.16 -8.55
N LEU A 7 3.32 3.28 -9.68
CA LEU A 7 2.57 4.48 -10.06
C LEU A 7 1.38 4.76 -9.12
N ALA A 8 0.88 3.75 -8.42
CA ALA A 8 -0.19 3.93 -7.43
C ALA A 8 0.22 4.82 -6.25
N LEU A 9 1.51 4.92 -5.94
CA LEU A 9 2.01 5.86 -4.93
C LEU A 9 1.78 7.32 -5.31
N ALA A 10 1.68 7.64 -6.61
CA ALA A 10 1.38 8.99 -7.07
C ALA A 10 -0.02 9.47 -6.63
N LEU A 11 -0.95 8.56 -6.30
CA LEU A 11 -2.26 8.92 -5.73
C LEU A 11 -2.13 9.65 -4.40
N PHE A 12 -1.06 9.42 -3.65
CA PHE A 12 -0.79 10.16 -2.43
C PHE A 12 -0.61 11.67 -2.68
N ALA A 13 -0.29 12.10 -3.92
CA ALA A 13 -0.25 13.51 -4.29
C ALA A 13 -1.60 14.23 -4.08
N LEU A 14 -2.72 13.49 -4.03
CA LEU A 14 -4.05 14.03 -3.65
C LEU A 14 -4.09 14.58 -2.22
N ALA A 15 -3.12 14.24 -1.36
CA ALA A 15 -2.96 14.87 -0.06
C ALA A 15 -2.70 16.39 -0.18
N LEU A 16 -2.00 16.83 -1.24
CA LEU A 16 -1.66 18.24 -1.45
C LEU A 16 -2.91 19.13 -1.63
N PRO A 17 -3.84 18.86 -2.58
CA PRO A 17 -5.07 19.64 -2.69
C PRO A 17 -5.97 19.47 -1.46
N LEU A 18 -5.98 18.31 -0.80
CA LEU A 18 -6.76 18.10 0.42
C LEU A 18 -6.29 19.04 1.55
N VAL A 19 -4.99 19.13 1.77
CA VAL A 19 -4.37 20.04 2.73
C VAL A 19 -4.56 21.50 2.30
N LEU A 20 -4.47 21.81 1.00
CA LEU A 20 -4.73 23.15 0.49
C LEU A 20 -6.17 23.60 0.76
N LEU A 21 -7.16 22.75 0.48
CA LEU A 21 -8.58 23.01 0.77
C LEU A 21 -8.83 23.17 2.27
N TYR A 22 -8.11 22.43 3.11
CA TYR A 22 -8.16 22.60 4.56
C TYR A 22 -7.69 24.01 4.96
N PHE A 23 -6.61 24.51 4.37
CA PHE A 23 -6.11 25.86 4.65
C PHE A 23 -6.98 26.97 4.08
N LEU A 24 -7.59 26.77 2.90
CA LEU A 24 -8.56 27.73 2.35
C LEU A 24 -9.83 27.84 3.20
N LYS A 25 -10.09 26.90 4.10
CA LYS A 25 -11.25 26.93 5.00
C LYS A 25 -11.05 27.95 6.12
N VAL A 26 -11.24 29.23 5.80
CA VAL A 26 -11.25 30.33 6.78
C VAL A 26 -12.48 30.20 7.67
N ARG A 27 -12.33 29.61 8.86
CA ARG A 27 -13.38 29.59 9.90
C ARG A 27 -13.31 30.87 10.73
N ARG A 28 -13.98 31.94 10.27
CA ARG A 28 -14.34 33.08 11.12
C ARG A 28 -15.60 32.71 11.89
N ARG A 29 -15.52 32.61 13.21
CA ARG A 29 -16.71 32.59 14.06
C ARG A 29 -16.97 34.02 14.49
N GLU A 30 -17.93 34.63 13.83
CA GLU A 30 -18.37 35.99 14.16
C GLU A 30 -19.17 35.98 15.44
N GLN A 31 -18.80 36.84 16.38
CA GLN A 31 -19.56 37.08 17.60
C GLN A 31 -20.03 38.53 17.62
N ARG A 32 -21.29 38.74 17.98
CA ARG A 32 -21.89 40.07 18.09
C ARG A 32 -21.49 40.69 19.42
N VAL A 33 -20.80 41.82 19.35
CA VAL A 33 -20.41 42.64 20.51
C VAL A 33 -20.91 44.08 20.32
N ALA A 34 -21.26 44.73 21.44
CA ALA A 34 -21.91 46.05 21.45
C ALA A 34 -20.99 47.22 21.09
N SER A 35 -19.65 47.06 21.19
CA SER A 35 -18.69 48.08 20.78
C SER A 35 -17.34 47.46 20.43
N LEU A 36 -16.72 47.92 19.34
CA LEU A 36 -15.37 47.58 18.90
C LEU A 36 -14.33 48.64 19.33
N LEU A 37 -14.75 49.74 19.96
CA LEU A 37 -13.89 50.87 20.32
C LEU A 37 -12.85 50.55 21.41
N LEU A 38 -13.06 49.48 22.18
CA LEU A 38 -12.13 49.01 23.21
C LEU A 38 -11.12 47.96 22.67
N TRP A 39 -11.20 47.59 21.40
CA TRP A 39 -10.39 46.52 20.79
C TRP A 39 -9.24 47.11 19.95
N ASP A 40 -8.39 47.89 20.63
CA ASP A 40 -7.19 48.55 20.08
C ASP A 40 -6.21 47.52 19.44
N PRO A 41 -5.47 47.88 18.36
CA PRO A 41 -4.88 46.95 17.40
C PRO A 41 -3.59 46.31 17.94
N SER A 42 -3.75 45.37 18.86
CA SER A 42 -2.69 44.48 19.33
C SER A 42 -2.90 43.04 18.87
N LEU A 43 -3.57 42.86 17.72
CA LEU A 43 -3.80 41.58 17.06
C LEU A 43 -2.63 41.14 16.17
N ARG A 44 -1.39 41.52 16.47
CA ARG A 44 -0.31 41.40 15.48
C ARG A 44 0.57 40.16 15.51
N ASP A 45 0.55 39.29 16.53
CA ASP A 45 1.55 38.21 16.59
C ASP A 45 1.05 36.80 16.94
N ARG A 46 -0.25 36.51 16.79
CA ARG A 46 -0.78 35.15 17.05
C ARG A 46 -1.10 34.31 15.82
N GLU A 47 -0.91 34.83 14.60
CA GLU A 47 -1.31 34.11 13.39
C GLU A 47 -0.28 33.07 12.93
N ALA A 48 1.02 33.31 13.13
CA ALA A 48 2.08 32.44 12.60
C ALA A 48 2.07 31.02 13.22
N SER A 49 1.93 30.91 14.54
CA SER A 49 1.92 29.62 15.25
C SER A 49 0.56 28.93 15.26
N ALA A 50 -0.55 29.69 15.19
CA ALA A 50 -1.89 29.13 15.14
C ALA A 50 -2.12 28.30 13.86
N PHE A 51 -1.45 28.66 12.77
CA PHE A 51 -1.54 27.97 11.48
C PHE A 51 -1.15 26.48 11.58
N PHE A 52 0.05 26.17 12.08
CA PHE A 52 0.51 24.79 12.24
C PHE A 52 -0.16 24.06 13.41
N GLN A 53 -0.49 24.76 14.51
CA GLN A 53 -1.19 24.14 15.63
C GLN A 53 -2.63 23.74 15.29
N ARG A 54 -3.30 24.44 14.37
CA ARG A 54 -4.65 24.07 13.93
C ARG A 54 -4.64 22.82 13.05
N LEU A 55 -3.61 22.67 12.20
CA LEU A 55 -3.40 21.49 11.36
C LEU A 55 -3.22 20.21 12.19
N GLN A 56 -2.42 20.27 13.25
CA GLN A 56 -2.17 19.13 14.14
C GLN A 56 -3.37 18.77 15.03
N ARG A 57 -4.32 19.69 15.22
CA ARG A 57 -5.48 19.51 16.11
C ARG A 57 -6.75 19.06 15.41
N ASP A 58 -6.74 18.85 14.10
CA ASP A 58 -7.90 18.31 13.38
C ASP A 58 -7.76 16.79 13.18
N PRO A 59 -8.39 15.96 14.03
CA PRO A 59 -8.28 14.51 13.93
C PRO A 59 -8.87 13.97 12.61
N LEU A 60 -9.81 14.70 12.00
CA LEU A 60 -10.42 14.29 10.74
C LEU A 60 -9.43 14.43 9.58
N LEU A 61 -8.63 15.50 9.57
CA LEU A 61 -7.59 15.67 8.56
C LEU A 61 -6.52 14.59 8.67
N ILE A 62 -6.07 14.29 9.88
CA ILE A 62 -5.10 13.21 10.13
C ILE A 62 -5.65 11.87 9.63
N LEU A 63 -6.92 11.57 9.94
CA LEU A 63 -7.57 10.34 9.49
C LEU A 63 -7.68 10.26 7.97
N GLN A 64 -8.00 11.37 7.30
CA GLN A 64 -8.04 11.43 5.83
C GLN A 64 -6.67 11.15 5.21
N LEU A 65 -5.60 11.74 5.75
CA LEU A 65 -4.24 11.51 5.28
C LEU A 65 -3.80 10.07 5.48
N LEU A 66 -4.10 9.48 6.64
CA LEU A 66 -3.80 8.08 6.92
C LEU A 66 -4.58 7.13 6.00
N ALA A 67 -5.87 7.41 5.76
CA ALA A 67 -6.67 6.63 4.82
C ALA A 67 -6.11 6.71 3.40
N LEU A 68 -5.74 7.91 2.93
CA LEU A 68 -5.16 8.11 1.61
C LEU A 68 -3.81 7.39 1.47
N LEU A 69 -2.97 7.44 2.51
CA LEU A 69 -1.71 6.71 2.58
C LEU A 69 -1.96 5.20 2.50
N ALA A 70 -2.87 4.67 3.33
CA ALA A 70 -3.20 3.25 3.36
C ALA A 70 -3.72 2.76 2.01
N LEU A 71 -4.61 3.52 1.36
CA LEU A 71 -5.10 3.21 0.01
C LEU A 71 -3.98 3.23 -1.03
N SER A 72 -3.11 4.24 -1.00
CA SER A 72 -1.99 4.36 -1.94
C SER A 72 -1.01 3.18 -1.79
N VAL A 73 -0.71 2.78 -0.56
CA VAL A 73 0.14 1.63 -0.26
C VAL A 73 -0.53 0.32 -0.67
N ALA A 74 -1.81 0.14 -0.36
CA ALA A 74 -2.58 -1.04 -0.75
C ALA A 74 -2.61 -1.21 -2.28
N LEU A 75 -2.83 -0.11 -3.02
CA LEU A 75 -2.82 -0.09 -4.47
C LEU A 75 -1.42 -0.26 -5.07
N ALA A 76 -0.36 0.14 -4.36
CA ALA A 76 1.03 -0.08 -4.79
C ALA A 76 1.46 -1.57 -4.70
N ARG A 77 0.68 -2.40 -4.00
CA ARG A 77 0.85 -3.85 -3.87
C ARG A 77 2.30 -4.24 -3.55
N PRO A 78 2.81 -3.88 -2.35
CA PRO A 78 4.15 -4.26 -1.93
C PRO A 78 4.28 -5.79 -1.91
N ALA A 79 5.15 -6.30 -2.77
CA ALA A 79 5.46 -7.71 -2.87
C ALA A 79 6.77 -8.00 -2.15
N VAL A 80 6.67 -8.87 -1.15
CA VAL A 80 7.82 -9.51 -0.53
C VAL A 80 8.07 -10.80 -1.29
N THR A 81 9.18 -10.89 -2.02
CA THR A 81 9.67 -12.18 -2.49
C THR A 81 10.28 -12.88 -1.28
N LEU A 82 9.49 -13.70 -0.60
CA LEU A 82 10.00 -14.63 0.39
C LEU A 82 10.79 -15.69 -0.37
N MET A 83 12.12 -15.66 -0.26
CA MET A 83 12.96 -16.81 -0.59
C MET A 83 12.77 -17.86 0.51
N GLY A 84 11.56 -18.43 0.59
CA GLY A 84 11.41 -19.77 1.13
C GLY A 84 11.62 -20.75 -0.03
N ASP A 85 12.00 -21.99 0.27
CA ASP A 85 11.89 -23.11 -0.67
C ASP A 85 10.41 -23.28 -1.03
N GLY A 86 9.90 -22.38 -1.89
CA GLY A 86 8.54 -22.42 -2.39
C GLY A 86 8.36 -23.77 -3.04
N ALA A 87 7.30 -24.48 -2.65
CA ALA A 87 6.95 -25.83 -3.11
C ALA A 87 7.49 -26.04 -4.52
N ARG A 88 8.61 -26.77 -4.61
CA ARG A 88 9.33 -26.95 -5.87
C ARG A 88 8.32 -27.53 -6.83
N LYS A 89 7.88 -26.75 -7.82
CA LYS A 89 6.93 -27.23 -8.83
C LYS A 89 7.71 -28.15 -9.76
N VAL A 90 7.84 -29.41 -9.35
CA VAL A 90 8.44 -30.45 -10.16
C VAL A 90 7.34 -31.02 -11.04
N VAL A 91 7.46 -30.82 -12.35
CA VAL A 91 6.62 -31.48 -13.34
C VAL A 91 7.41 -32.67 -13.85
N VAL A 92 6.94 -33.88 -13.56
CA VAL A 92 7.52 -35.11 -14.10
C VAL A 92 6.72 -35.53 -15.32
N VAL A 93 7.39 -35.73 -16.45
CA VAL A 93 6.80 -36.29 -17.67
C VAL A 93 7.36 -37.69 -17.87
N LEU A 94 6.47 -38.68 -17.91
CA LEU A 94 6.83 -40.08 -18.17
C LEU A 94 6.42 -40.42 -19.61
N ASP A 95 7.36 -40.96 -20.38
CA ASP A 95 7.08 -41.49 -21.72
C ASP A 95 6.33 -42.83 -21.62
N THR A 96 5.31 -43.02 -22.45
CA THR A 96 4.46 -44.23 -22.52
C THR A 96 4.65 -45.01 -23.82
N SER A 97 5.71 -44.70 -24.57
CA SER A 97 6.09 -45.38 -25.81
C SER A 97 6.21 -46.91 -25.65
N ALA A 98 6.06 -47.64 -26.76
CA ALA A 98 6.17 -49.10 -26.78
C ALA A 98 7.55 -49.58 -26.27
N SER A 99 8.61 -48.81 -26.49
CA SER A 99 9.95 -49.06 -25.95
C SER A 99 10.01 -49.00 -24.42
N MET A 100 9.16 -48.19 -23.78
CA MET A 100 9.10 -48.10 -22.31
C MET A 100 8.39 -49.30 -21.68
N LYS A 101 7.63 -50.07 -22.46
CA LYS A 101 7.04 -51.36 -22.04
C LYS A 101 8.00 -52.54 -22.17
N ALA A 102 9.24 -52.32 -22.63
CA ALA A 102 10.24 -53.36 -22.71
C ALA A 102 10.63 -53.85 -21.30
N THR A 103 10.83 -55.16 -21.17
CA THR A 103 11.19 -55.86 -19.92
C THR A 103 12.66 -56.26 -19.89
N ASP A 104 13.49 -55.65 -20.72
CA ASP A 104 14.94 -55.80 -20.67
C ASP A 104 15.51 -55.28 -19.33
N VAL A 105 14.76 -54.42 -18.64
CA VAL A 105 14.92 -54.12 -17.22
C VAL A 105 13.67 -54.59 -16.48
N SER A 106 13.85 -55.33 -15.38
CA SER A 106 12.74 -55.84 -14.57
C SER A 106 12.17 -54.75 -13.63
N PRO A 107 10.85 -54.58 -13.51
CA PRO A 107 9.78 -55.30 -14.22
C PRO A 107 9.47 -54.72 -15.62
N SER A 108 9.64 -53.42 -15.82
CA SER A 108 9.69 -52.77 -17.13
C SER A 108 10.46 -51.45 -17.03
N ARG A 109 10.99 -50.94 -18.15
CA ARG A 109 11.66 -49.62 -18.17
C ARG A 109 10.76 -48.50 -17.63
N PHE A 110 9.47 -48.58 -17.92
CA PHE A 110 8.45 -47.65 -17.41
C PHE A 110 8.31 -47.72 -15.89
N ASP A 111 8.22 -48.91 -15.31
CA ASP A 111 8.04 -49.09 -13.87
C ASP A 111 9.26 -48.60 -13.09
N VAL A 112 10.47 -48.82 -13.63
CA VAL A 112 11.72 -48.30 -13.05
C VAL A 112 11.73 -46.77 -13.07
N ALA A 113 11.38 -46.15 -14.20
CA ALA A 113 11.31 -44.69 -14.32
C ALA A 113 10.24 -44.09 -13.38
N ARG A 114 9.09 -44.76 -13.24
CA ARG A 114 8.04 -44.38 -12.30
C ARG A 114 8.50 -44.47 -10.84
N GLY A 115 9.25 -45.51 -10.49
CA GLY A 115 9.82 -45.68 -9.16
C GLY A 115 10.82 -44.57 -8.81
N GLN A 116 11.69 -44.21 -9.75
CA GLN A 116 12.65 -43.11 -9.58
C GLN A 116 11.98 -41.73 -9.48
N ALA A 117 10.84 -41.54 -10.13
CA ALA A 117 10.07 -40.30 -10.07
C ALA A 117 9.29 -40.10 -8.75
N LEU A 118 9.00 -41.20 -8.03
CA LEU A 118 8.23 -41.19 -6.78
C LEU A 118 9.13 -41.30 -5.52
N GLY A 119 10.44 -41.49 -5.69
CA GLY A 119 11.44 -41.51 -4.62
C GLY A 119 11.98 -40.13 -4.28
#